data_AF-A0A3D1ZL55-F1
#
_entry.id   AF-A0A3D1ZL55-F1
#
_cell.length_a   1.000
_cell.length_b   1.000
_cell.length_c   1.000
_cell.angle_alpha   90.00
_cell.angle_beta   90.00
_cell.angle_gamma   90.00
#
_symmetry.space_group_name_H-M   'P 1'
#
loop_
_entity.id
_entity.type
_entity.pdbx_description
1 polymer ?
#
loop_
_entity_poly.entity_id
_entity_poly.type
_entity_poly.pdbx_seq_one_letter_code
_entity_poly.pdbx_strand_id
1 'polypeptide(L)' 'MQGIKVIDLTRLAPGPYCTMVLGDLGADVIRVEEPGGGRMARERGGESDATQ' A
#
# COMPACT_ATOMS: atom_id res chain seq x y z
N MET A 1 10.77 -6.82 14.06
CA MET A 1 10.37 -7.72 12.95
C MET A 1 11.41 -7.79 11.84
N GLN A 2 12.70 -7.61 12.16
CA GLN A 2 13.76 -7.59 11.15
C GLN A 2 13.84 -8.92 10.40
N GLY A 3 13.99 -8.85 9.07
CA GLY A 3 14.07 -10.02 8.19
C GLY A 3 12.72 -10.58 7.71
N ILE A 4 11.59 -10.00 8.14
CA ILE A 4 10.26 -10.40 7.66
C ILE A 4 9.86 -9.51 6.46
N LYS A 5 9.43 -10.16 5.37
CA LYS A 5 8.83 -9.52 4.21
C LYS A 5 7.31 -9.67 4.25
N VAL A 6 6.58 -8.58 4.07
CA VAL A 6 5.11 -8.54 4.11
C VAL A 6 4.60 -8.01 2.79
N ILE A 7 3.69 -8.74 2.17
CA ILE A 7 2.92 -8.25 1.02
C ILE A 7 1.58 -7.70 1.54
N ASP A 8 1.41 -6.38 1.46
CA ASP A 8 0.19 -5.69 1.85
C ASP A 8 -0.81 -5.63 0.69
N LEU A 9 -1.85 -6.46 0.79
CA LEU A 9 -3.02 -6.49 -0.12
C LEU A 9 -4.26 -5.85 0.52
N THR A 10 -4.08 -5.16 1.65
CA THR A 10 -5.19 -4.61 2.42
C THR A 10 -5.77 -3.34 1.78
N ARG A 11 -7.05 -3.12 2.04
CA ARG A 11 -7.83 -2.00 1.53
C ARG A 11 -8.51 -1.30 2.70
N LEU A 12 -8.69 0.02 2.58
CA LEU A 12 -9.30 0.91 3.59
C LEU A 12 -8.50 0.98 4.90
N ALA A 13 -8.72 2.04 5.67
CA ALA A 13 -7.82 2.49 6.75
C ALA A 13 -7.31 1.42 7.76
N PRO A 14 -8.10 0.43 8.22
CA PRO A 14 -7.62 -0.51 9.24
C PRO A 14 -6.44 -1.39 8.78
N GLY A 15 -6.38 -1.73 7.49
CA GLY A 15 -5.34 -2.59 6.93
C GLY A 15 -3.97 -1.90 6.83
N PRO A 16 -3.86 -0.76 6.12
CA PRO A 16 -2.65 0.03 6.04
C PRO A 16 -2.15 0.49 7.41
N TYR A 17 -3.05 0.73 8.38
CA TYR A 17 -2.64 1.03 9.75
C TYR A 17 -1.87 -0.13 10.39
N CYS A 18 -2.39 -1.35 10.26
CA CYS A 18 -1.70 -2.54 10.75
C CYS A 18 -0.31 -2.69 10.09
N THR A 19 -0.24 -2.61 8.76
CA THR A 19 1.01 -2.82 8.02
C THR A 19 2.02 -1.70 8.22
N MET A 20 1.59 -0.46 8.47
CA MET A 20 2.46 0.63 8.92
C MET A 20 3.16 0.29 10.24
N VAL A 21 2.41 -0.20 11.24
CA VAL A 21 2.99 -0.60 12.53
C VAL A 21 4.00 -1.75 12.35
N LEU A 22 3.74 -2.70 11.45
CA LEU A 22 4.71 -3.76 11.14
C LEU A 22 6.01 -3.18 10.53
N GLY A 23 5.89 -2.18 9.67
CA GLY A 23 7.01 -1.43 9.09
C GLY A 23 7.83 -0.69 10.14
N ASP A 24 7.18 0.02 11.06
CA ASP A 24 7.83 0.70 12.19
C ASP A 24 8.61 -0.27 13.08
N LEU A 25 8.12 -1.51 13.22
CA LEU A 25 8.81 -2.58 13.93
C LEU A 25 9.93 -3.24 13.11
N GLY A 26 10.19 -2.78 11.89
CA GLY A 26 11.31 -3.20 11.04
C GLY A 26 11.00 -4.31 10.04
N ALA A 27 9.73 -4.50 9.67
CA ALA A 27 9.37 -5.36 8.54
C ALA A 27 9.58 -4.64 7.19
N ASP A 28 9.92 -5.40 6.16
CA ASP A 28 9.97 -4.92 4.77
C ASP A 28 8.59 -5.11 4.13
N VAL A 29 7.81 -4.03 4.06
CA VAL A 29 6.40 -4.05 3.63
C VAL A 29 6.28 -3.55 2.20
N ILE A 30 5.77 -4.40 1.31
CA ILE A 30 5.51 -4.07 -0.08
C ILE A 30 4.00 -4.03 -0.30
N ARG A 31 3.48 -2.86 -0.67
CA ARG A 31 2.08 -2.66 -1.00
C ARG A 31 1.84 -2.97 -2.47
N VAL A 32 0.84 -3.81 -2.74
CA VAL A 32 0.42 -4.12 -4.12
C VAL A 32 -0.94 -3.47 -4.36
N GLU A 33 -0.97 -2.63 -5.38
CA GLU A 33 -2.18 -1.93 -5.80
C GLU A 33 -2.72 -2.49 -7.12
N GLU A 34 -4.01 -2.28 -7.35
CA GLU A 34 -4.61 -2.53 -8.65
C GLU A 34 -3.92 -1.64 -9.72
N PRO A 35 -3.63 -2.18 -10.92
CA PRO A 35 -3.17 -1.37 -12.03
C PRO A 35 -4.09 -0.17 -12.27
N GLY A 36 -3.50 1.02 -12.43
CA GLY A 36 -4.26 2.28 -12.51
C GLY A 36 -4.63 2.89 -11.14
N GLY A 37 -4.04 2.41 -10.04
CA GLY A 37 -4.08 3.04 -8.71
C GLY A 37 -5.34 2.75 -7.89
N GLY A 38 -6.15 1.77 -8.31
CA GLY A 38 -7.28 1.25 -7.55
C GLY A 38 -8.31 2.29 -7.11
N ARG A 39 -8.95 2.06 -5.95
CA ARG A 39 -9.98 2.96 -5.38
C ARG A 39 -9.45 4.38 -5.12
N MET A 40 -8.21 4.52 -4.65
CA MET A 40 -7.60 5.82 -4.37
C MET A 40 -7.43 6.66 -5.64
N ALA A 41 -7.03 6.05 -6.77
CA ALA A 41 -6.99 6.74 -8.05
C ALA A 41 -8.38 7.06 -8.61
N ARG A 42 -9.39 6.21 -8.36
CA ARG A 42 -10.78 6.48 -8.73
C ARG A 42 -11.39 7.66 -7.95
N GLU A 43 -11.02 7.81 -6.68
CA GLU A 43 -11.46 8.92 -5.82
C GLU A 43 -10.73 10.23 -6.12
N ARG A 44 -9.48 10.15 -6.60
CA ARG A 44 -8.68 11.31 -7.02
C ARG A 44 -9.00 11.83 -8.43
N GLY A 45 -9.93 11.20 -9.14
CA GLY A 45 -10.42 11.69 -10.44
C GLY A 45 -9.39 11.57 -11.55
N GLY A 46 -9.17 10.37 -12.08
CA GLY A 46 -8.82 10.20 -13.50
C GLY A 46 -7.52 10.82 -14.00
N GLU A 47 -6.46 10.92 -13.20
CA GLU A 47 -5.13 11.26 -13.71
C GLU A 47 -4.23 10.03 -13.66
N SER A 48 -4.09 9.38 -14.83
CA SER A 48 -3.04 8.39 -15.06
C SER A 48 -1.72 9.13 -15.11
N ASP A 49 -0.93 9.02 -14.05
CA ASP A 49 0.47 9.45 -14.10
C ASP A 49 1.30 8.39 -14.83
N ALA A 50 1.26 8.49 -16.16
CA ALA A 50 2.40 8.11 -16.96
C ALA A 50 3.47 9.18 -16.74
N THR A 51 4.36 8.95 -15.79
CA THR A 51 5.72 9.52 -15.59
C THR A 51 5.99 9.80 -14.11
N GLN A 52 6.35 8.75 -13.35
CA GLN A 52 7.63 8.65 -12.62
C GLN A 52 7.73 7.31 -11.87
#